data_AF-A0AA89C6C7-F1
#
_entry.id   AF-A0AA89C6C7-F1
#
_cell.length_a   1.000
_cell.length_b   1.000
_cell.length_c   1.000
_cell.angle_alpha   90.00
_cell.angle_beta   90.00
_cell.angle_gamma   90.00
#
_symmetry.space_group_name_H-M   'P 1'
#
loop_
_entity.id
_entity.type
_entity.pdbx_description
1 polymer ?
#
loop_
_entity_poly.entity_id
_entity_poly.type
_entity_poly.pdbx_seq_one_letter_code
_entity_poly.pdbx_strand_id
1 'polypeptide(L)'
;MCPCSMYKNTTYTPEELDSRIKEIKEALTVNRKETSVHKRSLISAPDERLSVKRIGYVGVSIMAALCVLIVLMDMPRSISCLKDFLRQCK
;
A
#
# COMPACT_ATOMS: atom_id res chain seq x y z
N MET A 1 -3.11 -47.57 -19.99
CA MET A 1 -4.31 -48.10 -19.31
C MET A 1 -4.98 -46.94 -18.59
N CYS A 2 -6.21 -46.57 -18.97
CA CYS A 2 -6.94 -45.52 -18.29
C CYS A 2 -7.71 -46.12 -17.09
N PRO A 3 -7.64 -45.53 -15.88
CA PRO A 3 -8.30 -46.04 -14.68
C PRO A 3 -9.84 -45.96 -14.70
N CYS A 4 -10.43 -45.53 -15.81
CA CYS A 4 -11.87 -45.36 -15.96
C CYS A 4 -12.66 -46.69 -16.00
N SER A 5 -12.01 -47.85 -16.15
CA SER A 5 -12.72 -49.15 -16.20
C SER A 5 -13.15 -49.70 -14.83
N MET A 6 -12.80 -49.01 -13.73
CA MET A 6 -13.16 -49.40 -12.36
C MET A 6 -14.15 -48.43 -11.68
N TYR A 7 -14.83 -47.58 -12.46
CA TYR A 7 -15.84 -46.69 -11.92
C TYR A 7 -17.09 -47.48 -11.52
N LYS A 8 -17.36 -47.55 -10.22
CA LYS A 8 -18.65 -48.01 -9.68
C LYS A 8 -19.60 -46.83 -9.64
N ASN A 9 -20.77 -46.97 -10.28
CA ASN A 9 -21.83 -45.98 -10.19
C ASN A 9 -22.36 -45.95 -8.75
N THR A 10 -22.04 -44.90 -8.00
CA THR A 10 -22.69 -44.61 -6.72
C THR A 10 -23.98 -43.84 -6.99
N THR A 11 -25.12 -44.47 -6.78
CA THR A 11 -26.43 -43.82 -6.88
C THR A 11 -26.71 -43.10 -5.56
N TYR A 12 -26.60 -41.78 -5.56
CA TYR A 12 -26.97 -40.94 -4.42
C TYR A 12 -28.46 -40.61 -4.45
N THR A 13 -29.07 -40.55 -3.28
CA THR A 13 -30.42 -39.95 -3.14
C THR A 13 -30.31 -38.42 -3.31
N PRO A 14 -31.38 -37.73 -3.74
CA PRO A 14 -31.33 -36.29 -3.97
C PRO A 14 -30.95 -35.50 -2.71
N GLU A 15 -31.38 -35.97 -1.53
CA GLU A 15 -31.07 -35.35 -0.24
C GLU A 15 -29.60 -35.51 0.14
N GLU A 16 -29.04 -36.70 -0.07
CA GLU A 16 -27.64 -36.99 0.20
C GLU A 16 -26.72 -36.16 -0.73
N LEU A 17 -27.12 -35.97 -1.99
CA LEU A 17 -26.39 -35.15 -2.93
C LEU A 17 -26.34 -33.66 -2.51
N ASP A 18 -27.46 -33.10 -2.06
CA ASP A 18 -27.52 -31.72 -1.59
C ASP A 18 -26.68 -31.50 -0.32
N SER A 19 -26.67 -32.49 0.58
CA SER A 19 -25.82 -32.46 1.78
C SER A 19 -24.32 -32.43 1.44
N ARG A 20 -23.89 -33.27 0.48
CA ARG A 20 -22.51 -33.32 -0.01
C ARG A 20 -22.10 -32.01 -0.68
N ILE A 21 -22.98 -31.43 -1.49
CA ILE A 21 -22.72 -30.15 -2.16
C ILE A 21 -22.54 -29.04 -1.13
N LYS A 22 -23.36 -29.02 -0.07
CA LYS A 22 -23.23 -28.07 1.04
C LYS A 22 -21.91 -28.23 1.78
N GLU A 23 -21.54 -29.45 2.17
CA GLU A 23 -20.26 -29.73 2.82
C GLU A 23 -19.06 -29.26 1.98
N ILE A 24 -19.06 -29.59 0.69
CA ILE A 24 -18.00 -29.18 -0.24
C ILE A 24 -17.94 -27.66 -0.37
N LYS A 25 -19.10 -27.01 -0.50
CA LYS A 25 -19.17 -25.55 -0.62
C LYS A 25 -18.67 -24.87 0.64
N GLU A 26 -19.02 -25.38 1.82
CA GLU A 26 -18.56 -24.84 3.10
C GLU A 26 -17.05 -25.03 3.25
N ALA A 27 -16.53 -26.23 2.97
CA ALA A 27 -15.09 -26.52 3.05
C ALA A 27 -14.23 -25.70 2.07
N LEU A 28 -14.78 -25.34 0.91
CA LEU A 28 -14.08 -24.58 -0.12
C LEU A 28 -14.29 -23.06 0.00
N THR A 29 -15.24 -22.60 0.82
CA THR A 29 -15.49 -21.17 1.00
C THR A 29 -14.58 -20.61 2.09
N VAL A 30 -13.66 -19.73 1.72
CA VAL A 30 -12.79 -19.02 2.66
C VAL A 30 -13.43 -17.68 3.06
N ASN A 31 -13.31 -17.32 4.33
CA ASN A 31 -13.80 -16.03 4.83
C ASN A 31 -13.07 -14.86 4.14
N ARG A 32 -13.83 -14.01 3.42
CA ARG A 32 -13.29 -12.86 2.69
C ARG A 32 -12.45 -11.94 3.58
N LYS A 33 -12.83 -11.77 4.85
CA LYS A 33 -12.11 -10.91 5.81
C LYS A 33 -10.73 -11.46 6.19
N GLU A 34 -10.56 -12.76 6.10
CA GLU A 34 -9.30 -13.43 6.43
C GLU A 34 -8.35 -13.52 5.23
N THR A 35 -8.85 -13.23 4.03
CA THR A 35 -8.04 -13.29 2.81
C THR A 35 -6.88 -12.29 2.87
N SER A 36 -5.74 -12.72 2.31
CA SER A 36 -4.55 -11.87 2.16
C SER A 36 -4.84 -10.58 1.39
N VAL A 37 -5.77 -10.62 0.42
CA VAL A 37 -6.20 -9.44 -0.33
C VAL A 37 -6.90 -8.44 0.59
N HIS A 38 -7.84 -8.89 1.42
CA HIS A 38 -8.53 -8.00 2.36
C HIS A 38 -7.56 -7.45 3.42
N LYS A 39 -6.66 -8.27 3.96
CA LYS A 39 -5.62 -7.82 4.90
C LYS A 39 -4.71 -6.75 4.27
N ARG A 40 -4.27 -6.93 3.02
CA ARG A 40 -3.47 -5.95 2.27
C ARG A 40 -4.25 -4.68 1.92
N SER A 41 -5.58 -4.72 1.85
CA SER A 41 -6.40 -3.52 1.63
C SER A 41 -6.50 -2.62 2.87
N LEU A 42 -6.47 -3.22 4.07
CA LEU A 42 -6.53 -2.50 5.34
C LEU A 42 -5.15 -2.04 5.83
N ILE A 43 -4.09 -2.70 5.35
CA ILE A 43 -2.72 -2.45 5.78
C ILE A 43 -1.94 -2.07 4.53
N SER A 44 -1.61 -0.78 4.39
CA SER A 44 -0.52 -0.37 3.52
C SER A 44 0.76 -0.97 4.11
N ALA A 45 1.17 -2.12 3.60
CA ALA A 45 2.37 -2.78 4.08
C ALA A 45 3.55 -1.81 3.84
N PRO A 46 4.37 -1.52 4.87
CA PRO A 46 5.55 -0.70 4.68
C PRO A 46 6.43 -1.36 3.61
N ASP A 47 6.58 -0.68 2.47
CA ASP A 47 7.38 -1.17 1.36
C ASP A 47 8.86 -0.87 1.64
N GLU A 48 9.60 -1.88 2.10
CA GLU A 48 11.04 -1.78 2.37
C GLU A 48 11.88 -1.69 1.08
N ARG A 49 11.27 -1.74 -0.11
CA ARG A 49 11.99 -1.62 -1.37
C ARG A 49 12.77 -0.30 -1.39
N LEU A 50 14.10 -0.44 -1.47
CA LEU A 50 15.05 0.68 -1.51
C LEU A 50 14.75 1.69 -2.62
N SER A 51 14.11 1.26 -3.72
CA SER A 51 13.70 2.13 -4.82
C SER A 51 12.71 3.20 -4.38
N VAL A 52 11.66 2.85 -3.64
CA VAL A 52 10.61 3.77 -3.20
C VAL A 52 11.17 4.74 -2.16
N LYS A 53 11.94 4.23 -1.20
CA LYS A 53 12.58 5.04 -0.16
C LYS A 53 13.52 6.09 -0.77
N ARG A 54 14.35 5.69 -1.74
CA ARG A 54 15.31 6.58 -2.40
C ARG A 54 14.62 7.67 -3.23
N ILE A 55 13.55 7.33 -3.95
CA ILE A 55 12.76 8.31 -4.73
C ILE A 55 12.17 9.37 -3.80
N GLY A 56 11.64 8.97 -2.63
CA GLY A 56 11.14 9.90 -1.63
C GLY A 56 12.22 10.88 -1.14
N TYR A 57 13.42 10.39 -0.80
CA TYR A 57 14.53 11.24 -0.38
C TYR A 57 14.99 12.22 -1.47
N VAL A 58 15.06 11.77 -2.73
CA VAL A 58 15.41 12.65 -3.86
C VAL A 58 14.38 13.77 -4.00
N GLY A 59 13.08 13.46 -3.94
CA GLY A 59 12.03 14.47 -4.01
C GLY A 59 12.12 15.51 -2.89
N VAL A 60 12.30 15.07 -1.64
CA VAL A 60 12.45 15.98 -0.49
C VAL A 60 13.70 16.86 -0.65
N SER A 61 14.82 16.30 -1.11
CA SER A 61 16.06 17.05 -1.30
C SER A 61 15.93 18.18 -2.32
N ILE A 62 15.21 17.94 -3.43
CA ILE A 62 14.97 18.94 -4.48
C ILE A 62 14.09 20.06 -3.94
N MET A 63 13.00 19.72 -3.24
CA MET A 63 12.10 20.73 -2.65
C MET A 63 12.81 21.59 -1.61
N ALA A 64 13.61 20.98 -0.74
CA ALA A 64 14.39 21.71 0.27
C ALA A 64 15.40 22.66 -0.39
N ALA A 65 16.10 22.21 -1.43
CA ALA A 65 17.06 23.05 -2.16
C ALA A 65 16.38 24.27 -2.80
N LEU A 66 15.21 24.11 -3.40
CA LEU A 66 14.45 25.23 -3.98
C LEU A 66 14.03 26.24 -2.92
N CYS A 67 13.53 25.78 -1.76
CA CYS A 67 13.19 26.67 -0.66
C CYS A 67 14.40 27.47 -0.15
N VAL A 68 15.55 26.83 0.00
CA VAL A 68 16.79 27.50 0.44
C VAL A 68 17.23 28.55 -0.58
N LEU A 69 17.15 28.24 -1.89
CA LEU A 69 17.51 29.20 -2.94
C LEU A 69 16.63 30.44 -2.93
N ILE A 70 15.32 30.29 -2.75
CA ILE A 70 14.38 31.42 -2.65
C ILE A 70 14.76 32.31 -1.46
N VAL A 71 14.96 31.70 -0.28
CA VAL A 71 15.34 32.44 0.93
C VAL A 71 16.67 33.16 0.74
N LEU A 72 17.69 32.50 0.19
CA LEU A 72 19.00 33.12 -0.06
C LEU A 72 18.92 34.30 -1.03
N MET A 73 18.03 34.25 -2.03
CA MET A 73 17.83 35.34 -2.97
C MET A 73 17.24 36.58 -2.27
N ASP A 74 16.36 36.39 -1.29
CA ASP A 74 15.73 37.47 -0.52
C ASP A 74 16.53 37.92 0.72
N MET A 75 17.49 37.11 1.19
CA MET A 75 18.35 37.42 2.33
C MET A 75 19.10 38.75 2.24
N PRO A 76 19.83 39.10 1.16
CA PRO A 76 20.59 40.35 1.13
C PRO A 76 19.70 41.59 1.25
N ARG A 77 18.49 41.54 0.69
CA ARG A 77 17.51 42.62 0.78
C ARG A 77 16.89 42.71 2.18
N SER A 78 16.59 41.55 2.77
CA SER A 78 16.04 41.43 4.13
C SER A 78 17.04 41.91 5.20
N ILE A 79 18.32 41.56 5.05
CA ILE A 79 19.40 41.97 5.95
C ILE A 79 19.66 43.48 5.85
N SER A 80 19.66 44.03 4.63
CA SER A 80 19.85 45.46 4.42
C SER A 80 18.71 46.27 5.06
N CYS A 81 17.46 45.84 4.84
CA CYS A 81 16.28 46.45 5.46
C CYS A 81 16.31 46.36 7.00
N LEU A 82 16.68 45.19 7.55
CA LEU A 82 16.81 45.01 9.00
C LEU A 82 17.90 45.91 9.59
N LYS A 83 19.04 46.02 8.91
CA LYS A 83 20.16 46.87 9.35
C LYS A 83 19.80 48.34 9.34
N ASP A 84 19.05 48.79 8.33
CA ASP A 84 18.58 50.17 8.23
C ASP A 84 17.53 50.49 9.29
N PHE A 85 16.61 49.56 9.59
CA PHE A 85 15.66 49.68 10.69
C PHE A 85 16.36 49.75 12.06
N LEU A 86 17.33 48.85 12.30
CA LEU A 86 18.13 48.86 13.54
C LEU A 86 18.97 50.13 13.70
N ARG A 87 19.39 50.75 12.60
CA ARG A 87 20.12 52.03 12.63
C ARG A 87 19.20 53.22 12.93
N GLN A 88 17.94 53.20 12.49
CA GLN A 88 16.95 54.24 12.84
C GLN A 88 16.47 54.18 14.29
N CYS A 89 16.53 53.00 14.93
CA CYS A 89 16.17 52.83 16.35
C CYS A 89 17.27 53.26 17.35
N LYS A 90 18.47 53.61 16.89
CA LYS A 90 19.57 54.12 17.72
C LYS A 90 19.71 55.62 17.58
#